data_AF-A0AAW0PWJ1-F1
#
_entry.id   AF-A0AAW0PWJ1-F1
#
_cell.length_a   1.000
_cell.length_b   1.000
_cell.length_c   1.000
_cell.angle_alpha   90.00
_cell.angle_beta   90.00
_cell.angle_gamma   90.00
#
_symmetry.space_group_name_H-M   'P 1'
#
loop_
_entity.id
_entity.type
_entity.pdbx_description
1 polymer ?
#
loop_
_entity_poly.entity_id
_entity_poly.type
_entity_poly.pdbx_seq_one_letter_code
_entity_poly.pdbx_strand_id
1 'polypeptide(L)'
;MSGHKPPQELGRVKQLETILDSCTLELSPVDEVWPGLYIGNVAVAQNKKTLSKLGITHVLNAAHSKQGSIGDQSFYGDTCVYFGIPAEDSDNFDLSVHFRPAADFIHSALKAKDGQGKVLVHCIMGMSRSASLVLAYLMLHQRLTLSNALEHIVQKRAIYPNRHFLSLLLELDDQLSFKRRMSLRDQPYEPPSVAELQELLRRDQKPTGHVNQVWPNLYLGNEVAARDKGTLHSLGITHIVNAAHGPPNPSPGQLYFHVNTGPRFYRDMAVDYYGIEADDAVDFILSPFFYPTARYIRAALGMGGRVFVHCLMGVSRSATLVLSFLMICEGLRLQEAVQAVRSHRDICPNAGFLQQLRSLDKGLERERRRRQQAQKLSETGQKTDPLMELRQMIWSDRKPAEPFNLVWPNLYIGDVSVARDKPTLSSLGITHIVNAAAGRHRIHTGQEFYSDLAINYFGVEAADHPEFNIAPYFRPSAEFIDRALKENGKVFVHCAMGVSRAGAVVLSYLMIYQELSLVEAITAVRLNRDIAPNSGF
;
A
#
# COMPACT_ATOMS: atom_id res chain seq x y z
N MET A 1 -19.01 -11.18 -46.45
CA MET A 1 -20.11 -10.52 -45.70
C MET A 1 -19.54 -9.23 -45.11
N SER A 2 -20.11 -8.08 -45.44
CA SER A 2 -19.58 -6.74 -45.18
C SER A 2 -19.33 -6.48 -43.69
N GLY A 3 -18.06 -6.30 -43.33
CA GLY A 3 -17.63 -6.03 -41.96
C GLY A 3 -17.93 -4.59 -41.53
N HIS A 4 -19.08 -4.39 -40.89
CA HIS A 4 -19.31 -3.17 -40.13
C HIS A 4 -18.51 -3.25 -38.81
N LYS A 5 -17.45 -2.44 -38.70
CA LYS A 5 -16.71 -2.23 -37.46
C LYS A 5 -17.61 -1.54 -36.41
N PRO A 6 -17.52 -1.90 -35.11
CA PRO A 6 -18.40 -1.37 -34.08
C PRO A 6 -18.29 0.16 -33.92
N PRO A 7 -19.38 0.89 -33.60
CA PRO A 7 -19.41 2.37 -33.55
C PRO A 7 -18.36 3.01 -32.64
N GLN A 8 -17.94 2.31 -31.58
CA GLN A 8 -16.98 2.79 -30.59
C GLN A 8 -15.53 2.82 -31.13
N GLU A 9 -15.15 1.85 -31.98
CA GLU A 9 -13.84 1.81 -32.64
C GLU A 9 -13.70 2.96 -33.64
N LEU A 10 -14.78 3.22 -34.40
CA LEU A 10 -14.84 4.32 -35.36
C LEU A 10 -14.67 5.69 -34.69
N GLY A 11 -15.22 5.87 -33.48
CA GLY A 11 -15.03 7.10 -32.69
C GLY A 11 -13.57 7.32 -32.27
N ARG A 12 -12.87 6.25 -31.88
CA ARG A 12 -11.46 6.32 -31.46
C ARG A 12 -10.51 6.58 -32.63
N VAL A 13 -10.76 5.97 -33.80
CA VAL A 13 -9.97 6.25 -35.00
C VAL A 13 -10.07 7.72 -35.40
N LYS A 14 -11.28 8.32 -35.35
CA LYS A 14 -11.46 9.76 -35.64
C LYS A 14 -10.67 10.67 -34.70
N GLN A 15 -10.50 10.29 -33.44
CA GLN A 15 -9.66 11.04 -32.49
C GLN A 15 -8.19 11.00 -32.91
N LEU A 16 -7.69 9.86 -33.39
CA LEU A 16 -6.32 9.76 -33.91
C LEU A 16 -6.15 10.56 -35.20
N GLU A 17 -7.14 10.54 -36.08
CA GLU A 17 -7.15 11.37 -37.30
C GLU A 17 -7.06 12.86 -36.95
N THR A 18 -7.71 13.31 -35.87
CA THR A 18 -7.59 14.72 -35.41
C THR A 18 -6.15 15.07 -35.00
N ILE A 19 -5.41 14.13 -34.40
CA ILE A 19 -3.98 14.33 -34.08
C ILE A 19 -3.15 14.39 -35.38
N LEU A 20 -3.43 13.50 -36.33
CA LEU A 20 -2.75 13.48 -37.64
C LEU A 20 -3.00 14.78 -38.41
N ASP A 21 -4.24 15.26 -38.45
CA ASP A 21 -4.67 16.49 -39.12
C ASP A 21 -4.07 17.76 -38.50
N SER A 22 -3.56 17.68 -37.26
CA SER A 22 -2.85 18.78 -36.62
C SER A 22 -1.43 19.00 -37.17
N CYS A 23 -0.91 18.06 -37.97
CA CYS A 23 0.43 18.17 -38.56
C CYS A 23 0.45 19.23 -39.67
N THR A 24 1.26 20.28 -39.49
CA THR A 24 1.43 21.35 -40.48
C THR A 24 2.72 21.21 -41.32
N LEU A 25 3.43 20.09 -41.21
CA LEU A 25 4.70 19.87 -41.89
C LEU A 25 4.48 19.35 -43.32
N GLU A 26 5.33 19.78 -44.25
CA GLU A 26 5.38 19.19 -45.59
C GLU A 26 6.07 17.82 -45.57
N LEU A 27 5.67 16.92 -46.47
CA LEU A 27 6.25 15.59 -46.57
C LEU A 27 7.66 15.64 -47.16
N SER A 28 8.68 15.50 -46.32
CA SER A 28 10.07 15.38 -46.77
C SER A 28 10.40 13.95 -47.25
N PRO A 29 11.48 13.74 -48.02
CA PRO A 29 11.92 12.40 -48.40
C PRO A 29 12.34 11.50 -47.22
N VAL A 30 12.87 12.08 -46.14
CA VAL A 30 13.32 11.39 -44.93
C VAL A 30 13.47 12.38 -43.77
N ASP A 31 12.99 12.00 -42.59
CA ASP A 31 13.19 12.77 -41.35
C ASP A 31 13.62 11.85 -40.20
N GLU A 32 14.42 12.39 -39.29
CA GLU A 32 14.67 11.77 -37.99
C GLU A 32 13.48 12.04 -37.07
N VAL A 33 12.79 10.98 -36.66
CA VAL A 33 11.55 11.07 -35.86
C VAL A 33 11.75 10.66 -34.41
N TRP A 34 12.90 10.06 -34.09
CA TRP A 34 13.37 9.72 -32.76
C TRP A 34 14.91 9.59 -32.81
N PRO A 35 15.68 9.81 -31.74
CA PRO A 35 17.15 9.73 -31.81
C PRO A 35 17.67 8.47 -32.51
N GLY A 36 18.34 8.65 -33.65
CA GLY A 36 18.88 7.56 -34.47
C GLY A 36 17.85 6.82 -35.35
N LEU A 37 16.56 7.18 -35.30
CA LEU A 37 15.48 6.50 -36.01
C LEU A 37 14.82 7.43 -37.03
N TYR A 38 14.84 7.00 -38.28
CA TYR A 38 14.41 7.77 -39.44
C TYR A 38 13.20 7.11 -40.09
N ILE A 39 12.24 7.92 -40.54
CA ILE A 39 11.20 7.48 -41.48
C ILE A 39 11.48 8.10 -42.83
N GLY A 40 11.45 7.31 -43.90
CA GLY A 40 11.67 7.81 -45.25
C GLY A 40 10.88 7.10 -46.33
N ASN A 41 11.04 7.60 -47.56
CA ASN A 41 10.44 7.04 -48.76
C ASN A 41 11.41 6.10 -49.50
N VAL A 42 10.90 5.47 -50.54
CA VAL A 42 11.65 4.48 -51.32
C VAL A 42 12.85 5.08 -52.08
N ALA A 43 12.75 6.34 -52.51
CA ALA A 43 13.83 7.02 -53.23
C ALA A 43 15.05 7.25 -52.34
N VAL A 44 14.84 7.59 -51.06
CA VAL A 44 15.92 7.69 -50.07
C VAL A 44 16.53 6.33 -49.78
N ALA A 45 15.70 5.32 -49.56
CA ALA A 45 16.17 3.96 -49.25
C ALA A 45 17.06 3.38 -50.37
N GLN A 46 16.75 3.67 -51.64
CA GLN A 46 17.55 3.20 -52.77
C GLN A 46 18.78 4.08 -53.07
N ASN A 47 18.93 5.22 -52.39
CA ASN A 47 20.08 6.11 -52.58
C ASN A 47 21.18 5.83 -51.54
N LYS A 48 22.09 4.91 -51.87
CA LYS A 48 23.21 4.53 -51.00
C LYS A 48 24.09 5.71 -50.55
N LYS A 49 24.25 6.74 -51.39
CA LYS A 49 25.02 7.95 -51.04
C LYS A 49 24.31 8.72 -49.91
N THR A 50 23.00 8.87 -50.00
CA THR A 50 22.20 9.50 -48.95
C THR A 50 22.22 8.69 -47.65
N LEU A 51 22.07 7.37 -47.72
CA LEU A 51 22.16 6.50 -46.54
C LEU A 51 23.52 6.61 -45.83
N SER A 52 24.60 6.59 -46.60
CA SER A 52 25.96 6.78 -46.09
C SER A 52 26.13 8.15 -45.44
N LYS A 53 25.63 9.22 -46.08
CA LYS A 53 25.70 10.59 -45.53
C LYS A 53 24.94 10.74 -44.21
N LEU A 54 23.79 10.08 -44.07
CA LEU A 54 23.01 10.05 -42.82
C LEU A 54 23.63 9.14 -41.75
N GLY A 55 24.55 8.26 -42.15
CA GLY A 55 25.16 7.25 -41.30
C GLY A 55 24.21 6.11 -40.95
N ILE A 56 23.25 5.79 -41.83
CA ILE A 56 22.31 4.69 -41.62
C ILE A 56 23.08 3.37 -41.59
N THR A 57 22.85 2.58 -40.55
CA THR A 57 23.49 1.26 -40.36
C THR A 57 22.50 0.11 -40.48
N HIS A 58 21.20 0.38 -40.40
CA HIS A 58 20.14 -0.61 -40.49
C HIS A 58 18.98 -0.08 -41.34
N VAL A 59 18.39 -0.93 -42.17
CA VAL A 59 17.24 -0.58 -43.01
C VAL A 59 16.11 -1.57 -42.76
N LEU A 60 14.95 -1.04 -42.34
CA LEU A 60 13.69 -1.77 -42.27
C LEU A 60 12.81 -1.34 -43.44
N ASN A 61 12.55 -2.24 -44.39
CA ASN A 61 11.68 -2.01 -45.53
C ASN A 61 10.29 -2.56 -45.25
N ALA A 62 9.33 -1.68 -44.96
CA ALA A 62 7.93 -2.02 -44.72
C ALA A 62 7.12 -2.25 -46.02
N ALA A 63 7.77 -2.23 -47.19
CA ALA A 63 7.18 -2.46 -48.50
C ALA A 63 8.05 -3.45 -49.31
N HIS A 64 8.66 -4.44 -48.66
CA HIS A 64 9.53 -5.40 -49.32
C HIS A 64 8.80 -6.14 -50.44
N SER A 65 9.48 -6.35 -51.57
CA SER A 65 8.92 -7.03 -52.76
C SER A 65 7.70 -6.35 -53.39
N LYS A 66 7.38 -5.11 -53.02
CA LYS A 66 6.36 -4.30 -53.70
C LYS A 66 6.97 -3.57 -54.89
N GLN A 67 6.16 -3.31 -55.92
CA GLN A 67 6.62 -2.66 -57.14
C GLN A 67 7.30 -1.32 -56.84
N GLY A 68 8.51 -1.14 -57.37
CA GLY A 68 9.35 0.05 -57.13
C GLY A 68 10.09 0.05 -55.79
N SER A 69 9.86 -0.90 -54.89
CA SER A 69 10.58 -1.05 -53.60
C SER A 69 11.66 -2.12 -53.70
N ILE A 70 12.81 -1.71 -54.24
CA ILE A 70 14.00 -2.54 -54.38
C ILE A 70 14.81 -2.50 -53.09
N GLY A 71 15.21 -3.67 -52.60
CA GLY A 71 16.13 -3.80 -51.46
C GLY A 71 16.11 -5.20 -50.86
N ASP A 72 17.30 -5.72 -50.58
CA ASP A 72 17.59 -6.93 -49.81
C ASP A 72 19.02 -6.79 -49.22
N GLN A 73 19.48 -7.79 -48.47
CA GLN A 73 20.83 -7.75 -47.91
C GLN A 73 21.92 -7.65 -48.99
N SER A 74 21.69 -8.24 -50.17
CA SER A 74 22.60 -8.16 -51.32
C SER A 74 22.70 -6.74 -51.88
N PHE A 75 21.57 -6.03 -51.96
CA PHE A 75 21.51 -4.64 -52.40
C PHE A 75 22.28 -3.73 -51.46
N TYR A 76 22.11 -3.87 -50.14
CA TYR A 76 22.80 -3.01 -49.16
C TYR A 76 24.25 -3.45 -48.85
N GLY A 77 24.60 -4.71 -49.13
CA GLY A 77 25.92 -5.27 -48.80
C GLY A 77 26.24 -5.15 -47.31
N ASP A 78 27.51 -5.02 -46.97
CA ASP A 78 27.95 -4.90 -45.56
C ASP A 78 27.71 -3.50 -44.95
N THR A 79 27.14 -2.58 -45.72
CA THR A 79 26.93 -1.18 -45.27
C THR A 79 25.73 -1.03 -44.35
N CYS A 80 24.70 -1.85 -44.52
CA CYS A 80 23.50 -1.85 -43.69
C CYS A 80 23.01 -3.26 -43.42
N VAL A 81 22.52 -3.51 -42.21
CA VAL A 81 21.75 -4.72 -41.90
C VAL A 81 20.31 -4.52 -42.38
N TYR A 82 19.77 -5.48 -43.12
CA TYR A 82 18.47 -5.37 -43.76
C TYR A 82 17.37 -6.21 -43.08
N PHE A 83 16.18 -5.64 -42.93
CA PHE A 83 14.98 -6.35 -42.52
C PHE A 83 13.78 -5.97 -43.41
N GLY A 84 13.30 -6.92 -44.21
CA GLY A 84 12.21 -6.72 -45.16
C GLY A 84 10.88 -7.28 -44.66
N ILE A 85 9.83 -6.46 -44.69
CA ILE A 85 8.45 -6.86 -44.40
C ILE A 85 7.61 -6.64 -45.68
N PRO A 86 7.01 -7.69 -46.27
CA PRO A 86 6.27 -7.58 -47.52
C PRO A 86 4.83 -7.05 -47.34
N ALA A 87 4.67 -5.95 -46.60
CA ALA A 87 3.35 -5.44 -46.23
C ALA A 87 2.62 -4.71 -47.36
N GLU A 88 1.30 -4.93 -47.43
CA GLU A 88 0.37 -4.21 -48.31
C GLU A 88 -0.21 -3.00 -47.59
N ASP A 89 -0.39 -1.90 -48.31
CA ASP A 89 -0.99 -0.67 -47.75
C ASP A 89 -2.51 -0.67 -48.01
N SER A 90 -3.19 -1.65 -47.44
CA SER A 90 -4.61 -1.89 -47.67
C SER A 90 -5.40 -1.92 -46.37
N ASP A 91 -6.71 -1.87 -46.50
CA ASP A 91 -7.68 -1.92 -45.41
C ASP A 91 -7.93 -3.34 -44.84
N ASN A 92 -7.21 -4.33 -45.37
CA ASN A 92 -7.36 -5.75 -45.02
C ASN A 92 -6.03 -6.46 -44.69
N PHE A 93 -4.89 -5.78 -44.82
CA PHE A 93 -3.60 -6.38 -44.47
C PHE A 93 -3.35 -6.29 -42.96
N ASP A 94 -3.22 -7.44 -42.30
CA ASP A 94 -2.90 -7.48 -40.87
C ASP A 94 -1.42 -7.15 -40.63
N LEU A 95 -1.13 -5.87 -40.39
CA LEU A 95 0.21 -5.41 -40.04
C LEU A 95 0.62 -5.78 -38.61
N SER A 96 -0.33 -6.18 -37.74
CA SER A 96 -0.07 -6.37 -36.31
C SER A 96 0.90 -7.51 -36.02
N VAL A 97 0.89 -8.54 -36.86
CA VAL A 97 1.84 -9.67 -36.81
C VAL A 97 3.30 -9.22 -36.93
N HIS A 98 3.54 -8.04 -37.51
CA HIS A 98 4.87 -7.47 -37.72
C HIS A 98 5.27 -6.42 -36.68
N PHE A 99 4.36 -5.98 -35.80
CA PHE A 99 4.66 -4.94 -34.81
C PHE A 99 5.83 -5.32 -33.90
N ARG A 100 5.78 -6.51 -33.28
CA ARG A 100 6.84 -6.96 -32.36
C ARG A 100 8.18 -7.23 -33.08
N PRO A 101 8.23 -8.00 -34.18
CA PRO A 101 9.48 -8.21 -34.91
C PRO A 101 10.13 -6.92 -35.42
N ALA A 102 9.33 -5.98 -35.96
CA ALA A 102 9.83 -4.68 -36.41
C ALA A 102 10.37 -3.85 -35.25
N ALA A 103 9.62 -3.78 -34.15
CA ALA A 103 10.02 -3.04 -32.96
C ALA A 103 11.31 -3.59 -32.34
N ASP A 104 11.47 -4.91 -32.27
CA ASP A 104 12.66 -5.57 -31.73
C ASP A 104 13.89 -5.36 -32.64
N PHE A 105 13.70 -5.37 -33.96
CA PHE A 105 14.76 -5.00 -34.92
C PHE A 105 15.20 -3.55 -34.71
N ILE A 106 14.26 -2.60 -34.67
CA ILE A 106 14.56 -1.17 -34.46
C ILE A 106 15.30 -0.98 -33.12
N HIS A 107 14.83 -1.60 -32.04
CA HIS A 107 15.44 -1.47 -30.71
C HIS A 107 16.87 -2.00 -30.67
N SER A 108 17.09 -3.19 -31.23
CA SER A 108 18.42 -3.81 -31.25
C SER A 108 19.38 -3.01 -32.10
N ALA A 109 18.91 -2.49 -33.24
CA ALA A 109 19.70 -1.68 -34.15
C ALA A 109 20.10 -0.34 -33.51
N LEU A 110 19.21 0.35 -32.81
CA LEU A 110 19.53 1.60 -32.09
C LEU A 110 20.52 1.38 -30.95
N LYS A 111 20.51 0.19 -30.32
CA LYS A 111 21.49 -0.18 -29.29
C LYS A 111 22.83 -0.66 -29.82
N ALA A 112 22.91 -1.01 -31.10
CA ALA A 112 24.15 -1.48 -31.71
C ALA A 112 25.25 -0.42 -31.62
N LYS A 113 26.51 -0.87 -31.52
CA LYS A 113 27.70 0.00 -31.45
C LYS A 113 27.57 1.08 -30.36
N ASP A 114 27.29 0.66 -29.13
CA ASP A 114 27.15 1.53 -27.95
C ASP A 114 26.15 2.68 -28.13
N GLY A 115 25.02 2.41 -28.80
CA GLY A 115 23.97 3.40 -29.03
C GLY A 115 24.18 4.30 -30.27
N GLN A 116 25.17 3.99 -31.11
CA GLN A 116 25.47 4.76 -32.33
C GLN A 116 24.77 4.21 -33.59
N GLY A 117 24.02 3.11 -33.47
CA GLY A 117 23.27 2.57 -34.59
C GLY A 117 22.16 3.50 -35.06
N LYS A 118 21.97 3.62 -36.37
CA LYS A 118 20.91 4.42 -36.99
C LYS A 118 20.06 3.58 -37.92
N VAL A 119 18.75 3.72 -37.81
CA VAL A 119 17.76 2.88 -38.50
C VAL A 119 16.92 3.74 -39.43
N LEU A 120 16.84 3.35 -40.70
CA LEU A 120 15.83 3.86 -41.63
C LEU A 120 14.67 2.87 -41.72
N VAL A 121 13.48 3.31 -41.33
CA VAL A 121 12.22 2.57 -41.53
C VAL A 121 11.48 3.21 -42.70
N HIS A 122 11.36 2.52 -43.82
CA HIS A 122 10.77 3.11 -45.04
C HIS A 122 9.64 2.26 -45.61
N CYS A 123 8.77 2.92 -46.38
CA CYS A 123 7.85 2.26 -47.30
C CYS A 123 7.92 2.97 -48.67
N ILE A 124 6.85 2.96 -49.46
CA ILE A 124 6.85 3.68 -50.75
C ILE A 124 6.97 5.19 -50.53
N MET A 125 6.05 5.79 -49.76
CA MET A 125 6.01 7.23 -49.49
C MET A 125 6.57 7.64 -48.11
N GLY A 126 6.78 6.68 -47.21
CA GLY A 126 7.15 6.99 -45.83
C GLY A 126 6.01 7.57 -44.99
N MET A 127 4.75 7.24 -45.32
CA MET A 127 3.54 7.84 -44.74
C MET A 127 2.72 6.88 -43.86
N SER A 128 2.46 5.67 -44.35
CA SER A 128 1.52 4.72 -43.73
C SER A 128 2.25 3.53 -43.09
N ARG A 129 2.59 2.48 -43.87
CA ARG A 129 3.26 1.25 -43.36
C ARG A 129 4.46 1.51 -42.44
N SER A 130 5.42 2.32 -42.88
CA SER A 130 6.62 2.63 -42.08
C SER A 130 6.29 3.41 -40.81
N ALA A 131 5.37 4.37 -40.89
CA ALA A 131 4.92 5.14 -39.74
C ALA A 131 4.23 4.23 -38.70
N SER A 132 3.38 3.31 -39.14
CA SER A 132 2.73 2.34 -38.25
C SER A 132 3.73 1.47 -37.48
N LEU A 133 4.79 0.99 -38.14
CA LEU A 133 5.82 0.18 -37.49
C LEU A 133 6.65 1.01 -36.48
N VAL A 134 6.92 2.28 -36.77
CA VAL A 134 7.61 3.18 -35.82
C VAL A 134 6.71 3.51 -34.63
N LEU A 135 5.42 3.77 -34.84
CA LEU A 135 4.45 3.97 -33.75
C LEU A 135 4.41 2.75 -32.83
N ALA A 136 4.34 1.54 -33.40
CA ALA A 136 4.39 0.30 -32.63
C ALA A 136 5.70 0.16 -31.84
N TYR A 137 6.85 0.52 -32.41
CA TYR A 137 8.13 0.57 -31.69
C TYR A 137 8.09 1.51 -30.48
N LEU A 138 7.59 2.74 -30.65
CA LEU A 138 7.48 3.71 -29.57
C LEU A 138 6.56 3.20 -28.43
N MET A 139 5.48 2.52 -28.78
CA MET A 139 4.58 1.92 -27.80
C MET A 139 5.22 0.74 -27.04
N LEU A 140 5.94 -0.13 -27.76
CA LEU A 140 6.50 -1.38 -27.23
C LEU A 140 7.78 -1.19 -26.43
N HIS A 141 8.71 -0.36 -26.92
CA HIS A 141 10.04 -0.17 -26.32
C HIS A 141 10.21 1.17 -25.59
N GLN A 142 9.53 2.22 -26.03
CA GLN A 142 9.55 3.53 -25.34
C GLN A 142 8.36 3.75 -24.39
N ARG A 143 7.45 2.77 -24.31
CA ARG A 143 6.28 2.76 -23.41
C ARG A 143 5.32 3.94 -23.58
N LEU A 144 5.33 4.60 -24.75
CA LEU A 144 4.33 5.62 -25.06
C LEU A 144 2.94 4.99 -25.22
N THR A 145 1.89 5.78 -25.01
CA THR A 145 0.54 5.48 -25.52
C THR A 145 0.51 5.78 -27.02
N LEU A 146 -0.47 5.24 -27.74
CA LEU A 146 -0.63 5.54 -29.17
C LEU A 146 -0.77 7.05 -29.44
N SER A 147 -1.60 7.76 -28.67
CA SER A 147 -1.77 9.21 -28.80
C SER A 147 -0.46 9.98 -28.60
N ASN A 148 0.30 9.66 -27.55
CA ASN A 148 1.58 10.34 -27.30
C ASN A 148 2.62 10.03 -28.38
N ALA A 149 2.62 8.80 -28.91
CA ALA A 149 3.50 8.43 -30.01
C ALA A 149 3.14 9.19 -31.30
N LEU A 150 1.85 9.34 -31.60
CA LEU A 150 1.36 10.14 -32.73
C LEU A 150 1.74 11.61 -32.58
N GLU A 151 1.42 12.23 -31.44
CA GLU A 151 1.77 13.62 -31.12
C GLU A 151 3.27 13.88 -31.27
N HIS A 152 4.11 12.93 -30.84
CA HIS A 152 5.56 13.03 -31.01
C HIS A 152 5.97 13.03 -32.48
N ILE A 153 5.48 12.08 -33.28
CA ILE A 153 5.91 11.95 -34.68
C ILE A 153 5.39 13.11 -35.53
N VAL A 154 4.15 13.58 -35.33
CA VAL A 154 3.59 14.68 -36.15
C VAL A 154 4.29 16.02 -35.93
N GLN A 155 5.03 16.18 -34.83
CA GLN A 155 5.93 17.34 -34.62
C GLN A 155 7.23 17.25 -35.44
N LYS A 156 7.55 16.09 -36.01
CA LYS A 156 8.81 15.81 -36.71
C LYS A 156 8.62 15.49 -38.20
N ARG A 157 7.51 14.85 -38.56
CA ARG A 157 7.23 14.40 -39.92
C ARG A 157 5.73 14.25 -40.16
N ALA A 158 5.28 14.63 -41.35
CA ALA A 158 3.95 14.27 -41.84
C ALA A 158 3.82 12.75 -42.03
N ILE A 159 2.86 12.14 -41.35
CA ILE A 159 2.51 10.73 -41.48
C ILE A 159 0.99 10.60 -41.61
N TYR A 160 0.52 9.52 -42.24
CA TYR A 160 -0.90 9.23 -42.32
C TYR A 160 -1.12 7.72 -42.49
N PRO A 161 -1.01 6.92 -41.41
CA PRO A 161 -1.41 5.51 -41.42
C PRO A 161 -2.84 5.34 -41.89
N ASN A 162 -3.09 4.31 -42.71
CA ASN A 162 -4.46 4.01 -43.11
C ASN A 162 -5.32 3.62 -41.89
N ARG A 163 -6.66 3.74 -42.02
CA ARG A 163 -7.59 3.49 -40.91
C ARG A 163 -7.51 2.07 -40.34
N HIS A 164 -7.21 1.08 -41.17
CA HIS A 164 -7.04 -0.30 -40.70
C HIS A 164 -5.82 -0.40 -39.79
N PHE A 165 -4.68 0.18 -40.16
CA PHE A 165 -3.49 0.22 -39.31
C PHE A 165 -3.68 1.03 -38.03
N LEU A 166 -4.41 2.16 -38.08
CA LEU A 166 -4.79 2.88 -36.87
C LEU A 166 -5.62 2.01 -35.92
N SER A 167 -6.50 1.17 -36.46
CA SER A 167 -7.29 0.22 -35.67
C SER A 167 -6.40 -0.85 -35.02
N LEU A 168 -5.48 -1.45 -35.78
CA LEU A 168 -4.51 -2.43 -35.24
C LEU A 168 -3.62 -1.82 -34.15
N LEU A 169 -3.22 -0.55 -34.31
CA LEU A 169 -2.45 0.17 -33.29
C LEU A 169 -3.30 0.46 -32.03
N LEU A 170 -4.59 0.76 -32.17
CA LEU A 170 -5.50 0.90 -31.02
C LEU A 170 -5.64 -0.42 -30.27
N GLU A 171 -5.76 -1.55 -30.97
CA GLU A 171 -5.77 -2.88 -30.36
C GLU A 171 -4.48 -3.14 -29.58
N LEU A 172 -3.33 -2.78 -30.15
CA LEU A 172 -2.04 -2.86 -29.45
C LEU A 172 -2.02 -1.96 -28.19
N ASP A 173 -2.52 -0.74 -28.28
CA ASP A 173 -2.57 0.21 -27.15
C ASP A 173 -3.46 -0.31 -26.02
N ASP A 174 -4.59 -0.94 -26.37
CA ASP A 174 -5.48 -1.59 -25.41
C ASP A 174 -4.81 -2.80 -24.74
N GLN A 175 -4.13 -3.65 -25.51
CA GLN A 175 -3.39 -4.80 -24.98
C GLN A 175 -2.27 -4.35 -24.03
N LEU A 176 -1.52 -3.31 -24.41
CA LEU A 176 -0.45 -2.76 -23.58
C LEU A 176 -0.99 -2.07 -22.33
N SER A 177 -2.10 -1.34 -22.45
CA SER A 177 -2.80 -0.72 -21.31
C SER A 177 -3.34 -1.77 -20.34
N PHE A 178 -3.92 -2.84 -20.86
CA PHE A 178 -4.38 -3.99 -20.05
C PHE A 178 -3.21 -4.66 -19.35
N LYS A 179 -2.10 -4.95 -20.05
CA LYS A 179 -0.89 -5.52 -19.44
C LYS A 179 -0.28 -4.60 -18.39
N ARG A 180 -0.26 -3.27 -18.59
CA ARG A 180 0.17 -2.28 -17.57
C ARG A 180 -0.75 -2.32 -16.35
N ARG A 181 -2.07 -2.38 -16.55
CA ARG A 181 -3.07 -2.50 -15.46
C ARG A 181 -2.97 -3.84 -14.72
N MET A 182 -2.67 -4.94 -15.40
CA MET A 182 -2.46 -6.26 -14.79
C MET A 182 -1.12 -6.33 -14.04
N SER A 183 -0.04 -5.83 -14.64
CA SER A 183 1.28 -5.74 -13.98
C SER A 183 1.27 -4.88 -12.72
N LEU A 184 0.39 -3.87 -12.63
CA LEU A 184 0.14 -3.09 -11.41
C LEU A 184 -0.71 -3.84 -10.36
N ARG A 185 -1.48 -4.84 -10.78
CA ARG A 185 -2.25 -5.70 -9.86
C ARG A 185 -1.44 -6.91 -9.36
N ASP A 186 -0.40 -7.32 -10.09
CA ASP A 186 0.40 -8.52 -9.78
C ASP A 186 1.69 -8.25 -8.99
N GLN A 187 2.15 -6.99 -8.86
CA GLN A 187 3.17 -6.73 -7.84
C GLN A 187 2.52 -6.72 -6.46
N PRO A 188 2.99 -7.55 -5.51
CA PRO A 188 2.52 -7.46 -4.14
C PRO A 188 2.81 -6.05 -3.64
N TYR A 189 1.76 -5.27 -3.37
CA TYR A 189 1.88 -4.00 -2.67
C TYR A 189 2.77 -4.20 -1.45
N GLU A 190 3.85 -3.43 -1.42
CA GLU A 190 4.80 -3.36 -0.32
C GLU A 190 4.77 -1.92 0.21
N PRO A 191 4.47 -1.70 1.51
CA PRO A 191 4.43 -0.36 2.06
C PRO A 191 5.79 0.33 1.95
N PRO A 192 5.83 1.64 1.64
CA PRO A 192 7.08 2.40 1.54
C PRO A 192 7.96 2.18 2.77
N SER A 193 9.26 2.07 2.56
CA SER A 193 10.25 1.94 3.62
C SER A 193 10.20 3.12 4.60
N VAL A 194 10.71 2.91 5.82
CA VAL A 194 10.82 4.01 6.80
C VAL A 194 11.62 5.17 6.21
N ALA A 195 12.68 4.89 5.45
CA ALA A 195 13.49 5.91 4.79
C ALA A 195 12.68 6.70 3.75
N GLU A 196 11.91 6.02 2.88
CA GLU A 196 11.04 6.67 1.90
C GLU A 196 9.94 7.51 2.55
N LEU A 197 9.34 7.02 3.64
CA LEU A 197 8.36 7.78 4.42
C LEU A 197 9.00 9.02 5.05
N GLN A 198 10.17 8.88 5.68
CA GLN A 198 10.86 10.02 6.27
C GLN A 198 11.26 11.07 5.22
N GLU A 199 11.73 10.64 4.05
CA GLU A 199 12.04 11.52 2.93
C GLU A 199 10.77 12.25 2.45
N LEU A 200 9.66 11.50 2.28
CA LEU A 200 8.37 12.09 1.92
C LEU A 200 7.97 13.16 2.94
N LEU A 201 8.00 12.86 4.25
CA LEU A 201 7.58 13.74 5.34
C LEU A 201 8.47 14.99 5.49
N ARG A 202 9.73 14.96 5.02
CA ARG A 202 10.66 16.12 5.10
C ARG A 202 10.50 17.11 3.96
N ARG A 203 9.94 16.70 2.82
CA ARG A 203 9.75 17.58 1.66
C ARG A 203 8.69 18.64 1.94
N ASP A 204 8.92 19.87 1.50
CA ASP A 204 7.92 20.95 1.46
C ASP A 204 7.24 21.29 2.80
N GLN A 205 7.93 21.11 3.93
CA GLN A 205 7.38 21.43 5.26
C GLN A 205 7.08 22.93 5.41
N LYS A 206 5.92 23.24 5.98
CA LYS A 206 5.40 24.57 6.27
C LYS A 206 4.99 24.67 7.75
N PRO A 207 4.93 25.88 8.31
CA PRO A 207 4.33 26.07 9.63
C PRO A 207 2.86 25.65 9.62
N THR A 208 2.47 24.78 10.56
CA THR A 208 1.14 24.16 10.58
C THR A 208 0.14 24.85 11.50
N GLY A 209 0.60 25.73 12.39
CA GLY A 209 -0.23 26.32 13.44
C GLY A 209 -0.58 25.33 14.56
N HIS A 210 -1.50 25.72 15.44
CA HIS A 210 -1.80 24.98 16.67
C HIS A 210 -2.79 23.81 16.48
N VAL A 211 -3.69 23.92 15.51
CA VAL A 211 -4.71 22.91 15.21
C VAL A 211 -5.15 23.04 13.75
N ASN A 212 -5.36 21.91 13.07
CA ASN A 212 -5.90 21.86 11.72
C ASN A 212 -6.94 20.74 11.64
N GLN A 213 -7.99 20.96 10.86
CA GLN A 213 -8.85 19.87 10.44
C GLN A 213 -8.12 19.06 9.36
N VAL A 214 -7.83 17.79 9.63
CA VAL A 214 -7.04 16.91 8.75
C VAL A 214 -7.87 15.83 8.06
N TRP A 215 -9.12 15.66 8.51
CA TRP A 215 -10.14 14.80 7.93
C TRP A 215 -11.53 15.35 8.34
N PRO A 216 -12.65 15.01 7.67
CA PRO A 216 -13.98 15.46 8.09
C PRO A 216 -14.23 15.28 9.59
N ASN A 217 -14.46 16.40 10.30
CA ASN A 217 -14.66 16.48 11.75
C ASN A 217 -13.52 15.94 12.64
N LEU A 218 -12.33 15.69 12.09
CA LEU A 218 -11.15 15.24 12.81
C LEU A 218 -10.05 16.31 12.76
N TYR A 219 -9.63 16.74 13.94
CA TYR A 219 -8.67 17.81 14.15
C TYR A 219 -7.39 17.27 14.77
N LEU A 220 -6.24 17.74 14.28
CA LEU A 220 -4.92 17.38 14.77
C LEU A 220 -4.19 18.64 15.25
N GLY A 221 -3.64 18.63 16.45
CA GLY A 221 -2.95 19.80 16.99
C GLY A 221 -2.00 19.52 18.15
N ASN A 222 -1.52 20.61 18.74
CA ASN A 222 -0.48 20.64 19.77
C ASN A 222 -1.02 21.04 21.15
N GLU A 223 -0.15 21.09 22.15
CA GLU A 223 -0.55 21.39 23.53
C GLU A 223 -1.16 22.79 23.71
N VAL A 224 -0.80 23.75 22.87
CA VAL A 224 -1.33 25.11 22.93
C VAL A 224 -2.82 25.09 22.59
N ALA A 225 -3.19 24.41 21.50
CA ALA A 225 -4.60 24.20 21.16
C ALA A 225 -5.34 23.38 22.23
N ALA A 226 -4.69 22.38 22.82
CA ALA A 226 -5.28 21.58 23.90
C ALA A 226 -5.62 22.41 25.16
N ARG A 227 -4.77 23.40 25.49
CA ARG A 227 -5.01 24.27 26.65
C ARG A 227 -5.99 25.41 26.35
N ASP A 228 -6.25 25.72 25.08
CA ASP A 228 -7.17 26.77 24.66
C ASP A 228 -8.60 26.25 24.50
N LYS A 229 -9.33 26.21 25.62
CA LYS A 229 -10.75 25.82 25.67
C LYS A 229 -11.64 26.70 24.79
N GLY A 230 -11.30 27.98 24.63
CA GLY A 230 -12.08 28.92 23.81
C GLY A 230 -12.01 28.53 22.34
N THR A 231 -10.81 28.24 21.84
CA THR A 231 -10.61 27.69 20.49
C THR A 231 -11.32 26.35 20.33
N LEU A 232 -11.13 25.39 21.24
CA LEU A 232 -11.81 24.08 21.16
C LEU A 232 -13.34 24.19 21.15
N HIS A 233 -13.90 25.09 21.98
CA HIS A 233 -15.34 25.36 22.00
C HIS A 233 -15.82 25.98 20.68
N SER A 234 -15.10 26.96 20.13
CA SER A 234 -15.44 27.60 18.85
C SER A 234 -15.40 26.62 17.67
N LEU A 235 -14.49 25.64 17.70
CA LEU A 235 -14.40 24.56 16.74
C LEU A 235 -15.49 23.49 16.94
N GLY A 236 -16.25 23.55 18.04
CA GLY A 236 -17.28 22.59 18.40
C GLY A 236 -16.72 21.22 18.77
N ILE A 237 -15.51 21.16 19.35
CA ILE A 237 -14.90 19.91 19.77
C ILE A 237 -15.74 19.26 20.86
N THR A 238 -15.99 17.96 20.69
CA THR A 238 -16.83 17.13 21.57
C THR A 238 -16.07 15.95 22.16
N HIS A 239 -14.96 15.55 21.54
CA HIS A 239 -14.17 14.41 21.95
C HIS A 239 -12.69 14.77 21.84
N ILE A 240 -11.88 14.36 22.82
CA ILE A 240 -10.45 14.68 22.89
C ILE A 240 -9.65 13.40 23.05
N VAL A 241 -8.67 13.21 22.17
CA VAL A 241 -7.64 12.17 22.29
C VAL A 241 -6.32 12.83 22.63
N ASN A 242 -5.81 12.58 23.83
CA ASN A 242 -4.52 13.07 24.27
C ASN A 242 -3.47 11.95 24.20
N ALA A 243 -2.66 11.99 23.15
CA ALA A 243 -1.57 11.04 22.89
C ALA A 243 -0.30 11.34 23.71
N ALA A 244 -0.38 12.26 24.69
CA ALA A 244 0.68 12.64 25.60
C ALA A 244 0.14 12.73 27.04
N HIS A 245 -0.84 11.89 27.39
CA HIS A 245 -1.39 11.88 28.75
C HIS A 245 -0.30 11.48 29.74
N GLY A 246 -0.25 12.17 30.88
CA GLY A 246 0.64 11.85 31.98
C GLY A 246 -0.08 11.10 33.09
N PRO A 247 0.63 10.27 33.86
CA PRO A 247 0.05 9.59 35.01
C PRO A 247 -0.38 10.61 36.08
N PRO A 248 -1.39 10.30 36.91
CA PRO A 248 -1.91 11.21 37.92
C PRO A 248 -0.86 11.60 38.99
N ASN A 249 0.15 10.76 39.23
CA ASN A 249 1.26 10.99 40.15
C ASN A 249 2.59 10.66 39.44
N PRO A 250 3.25 11.62 38.78
CA PRO A 250 4.55 11.37 38.16
C PRO A 250 5.63 11.13 39.24
N SER A 251 6.47 10.13 39.04
CA SER A 251 7.60 9.86 39.94
C SER A 251 8.61 11.03 39.89
N PRO A 252 9.17 11.47 41.04
CA PRO A 252 10.18 12.52 41.04
C PRO A 252 11.40 12.12 40.18
N GLY A 253 11.82 13.00 39.28
CA GLY A 253 13.01 12.80 38.44
C GLY A 253 12.78 12.20 37.05
N GLN A 254 11.55 11.81 36.71
CA GLN A 254 11.17 11.41 35.36
C GLN A 254 10.80 12.66 34.53
N LEU A 255 11.69 13.10 33.63
CA LEU A 255 11.36 14.13 32.63
C LEU A 255 10.40 13.55 31.59
N TYR A 256 9.10 13.72 31.80
CA TYR A 256 8.12 13.37 30.79
C TYR A 256 7.55 14.59 30.08
N PHE A 257 7.54 14.54 28.75
CA PHE A 257 6.91 15.51 27.85
C PHE A 257 5.40 15.23 27.71
N HIS A 258 4.67 15.32 28.83
CA HIS A 258 3.23 15.11 28.92
C HIS A 258 2.43 16.41 28.75
N VAL A 259 1.18 16.27 28.30
CA VAL A 259 0.19 17.36 28.23
C VAL A 259 -0.91 17.09 29.25
N ASN A 260 -0.86 17.80 30.38
CA ASN A 260 -1.73 17.58 31.53
C ASN A 260 -3.12 18.23 31.39
N THR A 261 -3.88 17.81 30.38
CA THR A 261 -5.26 18.26 30.12
C THR A 261 -6.26 17.13 30.33
N GLY A 262 -6.25 16.47 31.50
CA GLY A 262 -7.17 15.35 31.79
C GLY A 262 -8.65 15.76 31.97
N PRO A 263 -9.56 14.84 32.32
CA PRO A 263 -10.99 15.14 32.49
C PRO A 263 -11.27 16.28 33.48
N ARG A 264 -10.46 16.39 34.54
CA ARG A 264 -10.54 17.50 35.50
C ARG A 264 -10.24 18.87 34.90
N PHE A 265 -9.36 18.93 33.90
CA PHE A 265 -9.03 20.18 33.19
C PHE A 265 -10.24 20.63 32.36
N TYR A 266 -10.89 19.72 31.64
CA TYR A 266 -12.04 20.01 30.77
C TYR A 266 -13.42 19.93 31.45
N ARG A 267 -13.49 19.92 32.78
CA ARG A 267 -14.74 19.72 33.55
C ARG A 267 -15.86 20.73 33.28
N ASP A 268 -15.51 21.89 32.72
CA ASP A 268 -16.38 23.00 32.32
C ASP A 268 -16.77 22.95 30.84
N MET A 269 -16.32 21.93 30.10
CA MET A 269 -16.68 21.66 28.72
C MET A 269 -17.46 20.34 28.63
N ALA A 270 -18.44 20.28 27.73
CA ALA A 270 -19.13 19.03 27.38
C ALA A 270 -18.29 18.23 26.38
N VAL A 271 -17.13 17.73 26.84
CA VAL A 271 -16.24 16.89 26.03
C VAL A 271 -16.03 15.53 26.68
N ASP A 272 -16.00 14.49 25.86
CA ASP A 272 -15.49 13.19 26.25
C ASP A 272 -13.96 13.15 26.06
N TYR A 273 -13.25 12.47 26.95
CA TYR A 273 -11.80 12.51 27.03
C TYR A 273 -11.18 11.11 27.04
N TYR A 274 -10.25 10.88 26.12
CA TYR A 274 -9.47 9.66 26.00
C TYR A 274 -7.96 9.96 26.09
N GLY A 275 -7.34 9.58 27.21
CA GLY A 275 -5.92 9.79 27.47
C GLY A 275 -5.08 8.56 27.20
N ILE A 276 -3.95 8.73 26.51
CA ILE A 276 -2.99 7.68 26.21
C ILE A 276 -1.64 8.08 26.80
N GLU A 277 -1.14 7.23 27.71
CA GLU A 277 0.20 7.36 28.27
C GLU A 277 1.23 6.86 27.26
N ALA A 278 1.73 7.77 26.43
CA ALA A 278 2.71 7.47 25.40
C ALA A 278 3.89 8.44 25.37
N ASP A 279 5.10 7.86 25.32
CA ASP A 279 6.34 8.59 25.09
C ASP A 279 6.59 8.77 23.59
N ASP A 280 7.33 9.81 23.21
CA ASP A 280 7.71 10.08 21.81
C ASP A 280 9.07 9.45 21.44
N ALA A 281 9.37 8.32 22.05
CA ALA A 281 10.62 7.60 21.83
C ALA A 281 10.52 6.63 20.64
N VAL A 282 11.64 6.37 19.99
CA VAL A 282 11.71 5.46 18.82
C VAL A 282 11.48 3.99 19.20
N ASP A 283 11.70 3.64 20.46
CA ASP A 283 11.48 2.33 21.05
C ASP A 283 10.12 2.19 21.75
N PHE A 284 9.36 3.27 21.89
CA PHE A 284 8.02 3.20 22.47
C PHE A 284 7.05 2.44 21.55
N ILE A 285 6.31 1.50 22.14
CA ILE A 285 5.37 0.62 21.43
C ILE A 285 3.96 1.23 21.48
N LEU A 286 3.59 1.98 20.44
CA LEU A 286 2.31 2.68 20.31
C LEU A 286 1.21 1.83 19.65
N SER A 287 1.58 0.76 18.93
CA SER A 287 0.68 -0.16 18.23
C SER A 287 -0.48 -0.72 19.05
N PRO A 288 -0.34 -1.05 20.36
CA PRO A 288 -1.48 -1.46 21.20
C PRO A 288 -2.62 -0.44 21.23
N PHE A 289 -2.33 0.84 21.00
CA PHE A 289 -3.32 1.91 21.03
C PHE A 289 -3.97 2.20 19.67
N PHE A 290 -3.52 1.58 18.57
CA PHE A 290 -4.04 1.86 17.23
C PHE A 290 -5.54 1.52 17.09
N TYR A 291 -5.93 0.27 17.36
CA TYR A 291 -7.34 -0.15 17.27
C TYR A 291 -8.25 0.53 18.31
N PRO A 292 -7.89 0.62 19.61
CA PRO A 292 -8.71 1.34 20.60
C PRO A 292 -8.96 2.79 20.19
N THR A 293 -7.92 3.51 19.78
CA THR A 293 -8.05 4.92 19.38
C THR A 293 -8.85 5.06 18.10
N ALA A 294 -8.63 4.19 17.10
CA ALA A 294 -9.38 4.22 15.85
C ALA A 294 -10.89 3.99 16.10
N ARG A 295 -11.24 3.05 16.99
CA ARG A 295 -12.64 2.82 17.40
C ARG A 295 -13.23 4.03 18.13
N TYR A 296 -12.48 4.62 19.05
CA TYR A 296 -12.91 5.84 19.76
C TYR A 296 -13.22 6.98 18.77
N ILE A 297 -12.31 7.24 17.82
CA ILE A 297 -12.49 8.25 16.78
C ILE A 297 -13.71 7.90 15.90
N ARG A 298 -13.82 6.65 15.41
CA ARG A 298 -14.93 6.20 14.56
C ARG A 298 -16.29 6.35 15.25
N ALA A 299 -16.40 5.97 16.52
CA ALA A 299 -17.64 6.07 17.28
C ALA A 299 -18.05 7.54 17.47
N ALA A 300 -17.11 8.39 17.88
CA ALA A 300 -17.34 9.83 18.05
C ALA A 300 -17.81 10.49 16.74
N LEU A 301 -17.13 10.21 15.62
CA LEU A 301 -17.52 10.73 14.30
C LEU A 301 -18.88 10.19 13.85
N GLY A 302 -19.20 8.92 14.12
CA GLY A 302 -20.49 8.30 13.81
C GLY A 302 -21.68 8.94 14.54
N MET A 303 -21.44 9.53 15.71
CA MET A 303 -22.43 10.31 16.47
C MET A 303 -22.53 11.77 16.02
N GLY A 304 -21.83 12.16 14.95
CA GLY A 304 -21.74 13.56 14.50
C GLY A 304 -20.80 14.43 15.34
N GLY A 305 -20.01 13.81 16.22
CA GLY A 305 -19.02 14.50 17.05
C GLY A 305 -17.84 15.04 16.22
N ARG A 306 -17.14 16.00 16.82
CA ARG A 306 -15.85 16.51 16.35
C ARG A 306 -14.74 16.11 17.31
N VAL A 307 -13.70 15.48 16.77
CA VAL A 307 -12.64 14.86 17.55
C VAL A 307 -11.35 15.66 17.40
N PHE A 308 -10.74 16.01 18.53
CA PHE A 308 -9.43 16.64 18.57
C PHE A 308 -8.37 15.66 19.09
N VAL A 309 -7.41 15.31 18.24
CA VAL A 309 -6.28 14.44 18.58
C VAL A 309 -5.03 15.30 18.74
N HIS A 310 -4.36 15.21 19.89
CA HIS A 310 -3.17 16.01 20.14
C HIS A 310 -2.08 15.25 20.89
N CYS A 311 -0.85 15.75 20.78
CA CYS A 311 0.25 15.40 21.67
C CYS A 311 0.93 16.71 22.09
N LEU A 312 2.22 16.69 22.43
CA LEU A 312 2.94 17.93 22.74
C LEU A 312 3.01 18.86 21.51
N MET A 313 3.55 18.37 20.40
CA MET A 313 3.77 19.17 19.18
C MET A 313 2.70 18.99 18.10
N GLY A 314 1.85 17.95 18.20
CA GLY A 314 0.88 17.63 17.17
C GLY A 314 1.50 17.13 15.86
N VAL A 315 2.66 16.47 15.95
CA VAL A 315 3.50 16.11 14.79
C VAL A 315 3.83 14.61 14.74
N SER A 316 4.10 13.97 15.88
CA SER A 316 4.54 12.56 15.95
C SER A 316 3.45 11.66 16.55
N ARG A 317 3.39 11.47 17.87
CA ARG A 317 2.42 10.57 18.56
C ARG A 317 0.96 10.70 18.06
N SER A 318 0.40 11.90 18.09
CA SER A 318 -0.98 12.14 17.66
C SER A 318 -1.19 11.94 16.17
N ALA A 319 -0.22 12.32 15.35
CA ALA A 319 -0.26 12.07 13.91
C ALA A 319 -0.26 10.56 13.62
N THR A 320 0.56 9.77 14.33
CA THR A 320 0.59 8.31 14.19
C THR A 320 -0.78 7.68 14.48
N LEU A 321 -1.49 8.15 15.52
CA LEU A 321 -2.83 7.66 15.85
C LEU A 321 -3.88 8.08 14.82
N VAL A 322 -3.79 9.29 14.26
CA VAL A 322 -4.67 9.71 13.15
C VAL A 322 -4.41 8.87 11.89
N LEU A 323 -3.14 8.62 11.55
CA LEU A 323 -2.77 7.80 10.39
C LEU A 323 -3.28 6.37 10.55
N SER A 324 -3.12 5.76 11.73
CA SER A 324 -3.64 4.41 11.98
C SER A 324 -5.16 4.34 11.93
N PHE A 325 -5.87 5.37 12.42
CA PHE A 325 -7.32 5.50 12.23
C PHE A 325 -7.72 5.51 10.76
N LEU A 326 -7.07 6.34 9.92
CA LEU A 326 -7.37 6.38 8.48
C LEU A 326 -7.11 5.04 7.80
N MET A 327 -6.08 4.32 8.22
CA MET A 327 -5.79 3.00 7.66
C MET A 327 -6.80 1.93 8.08
N ILE A 328 -7.15 1.88 9.37
CA ILE A 328 -8.05 0.87 9.96
C ILE A 328 -9.50 1.14 9.54
N CYS A 329 -9.96 2.38 9.72
CA CYS A 329 -11.37 2.71 9.59
C CYS A 329 -11.74 3.24 8.20
N GLU A 330 -10.89 4.04 7.56
CA GLU A 330 -11.15 4.59 6.22
C GLU A 330 -10.57 3.72 5.10
N GLY A 331 -9.82 2.66 5.44
CA GLY A 331 -9.26 1.74 4.47
C GLY A 331 -8.19 2.37 3.57
N LEU A 332 -7.52 3.44 4.00
CA LEU A 332 -6.39 4.01 3.28
C LEU A 332 -5.14 3.14 3.46
N ARG A 333 -4.28 3.07 2.44
CA ARG A 333 -2.91 2.56 2.60
C ARG A 333 -2.05 3.59 3.33
N LEU A 334 -0.91 3.19 3.89
CA LEU A 334 -0.07 4.09 4.71
C LEU A 334 0.32 5.37 3.95
N GLN A 335 0.76 5.24 2.70
CA GLN A 335 1.15 6.40 1.90
C GLN A 335 -0.03 7.35 1.62
N GLU A 336 -1.22 6.79 1.38
CA GLU A 336 -2.46 7.55 1.13
C GLU A 336 -2.90 8.29 2.40
N ALA A 337 -2.84 7.62 3.57
CA ALA A 337 -3.13 8.24 4.86
C ALA A 337 -2.16 9.39 5.17
N VAL A 338 -0.86 9.21 4.91
CA VAL A 338 0.15 10.26 5.06
C VAL A 338 -0.20 11.45 4.16
N GLN A 339 -0.53 11.21 2.90
CA GLN A 339 -0.87 12.29 1.97
C GLN A 339 -2.15 13.04 2.37
N ALA A 340 -3.17 12.33 2.85
CA ALA A 340 -4.43 12.90 3.29
C ALA A 340 -4.27 13.87 4.47
N VAL A 341 -3.42 13.52 5.44
CA VAL A 341 -3.14 14.41 6.58
C VAL A 341 -2.23 15.57 6.15
N ARG A 342 -1.20 15.28 5.35
CA ARG A 342 -0.20 16.27 4.93
C ARG A 342 -0.71 17.37 4.04
N SER A 343 -1.80 17.15 3.29
CA SER A 343 -2.43 18.23 2.54
C SER A 343 -3.01 19.34 3.44
N HIS A 344 -3.18 19.06 4.74
CA HIS A 344 -3.75 19.99 5.72
C HIS A 344 -2.77 20.38 6.83
N ARG A 345 -1.83 19.50 7.19
CA ARG A 345 -0.87 19.68 8.29
C ARG A 345 0.37 18.82 8.09
N ASP A 346 1.55 19.44 8.16
CA ASP A 346 2.81 18.69 8.29
C ASP A 346 2.88 17.88 9.59
N ILE A 347 3.34 16.64 9.40
CA ILE A 347 3.51 15.64 10.44
C ILE A 347 4.87 14.99 10.24
N CYS A 348 5.42 14.45 11.31
CA CYS A 348 6.70 13.74 11.28
C CYS A 348 6.75 12.71 12.42
N PRO A 349 5.99 11.60 12.32
CA PRO A 349 6.18 10.45 13.21
C PRO A 349 7.65 10.02 13.26
N ASN A 350 8.12 9.63 14.43
CA ASN A 350 9.46 9.10 14.58
C ASN A 350 9.63 7.75 13.83
N ALA A 351 10.89 7.31 13.64
CA ALA A 351 11.21 6.11 12.86
C ALA A 351 10.54 4.82 13.39
N GLY A 352 10.44 4.69 14.72
CA GLY A 352 9.78 3.56 15.38
C GLY A 352 8.29 3.52 15.09
N PHE A 353 7.62 4.67 15.18
CA PHE A 353 6.20 4.80 14.85
C PHE A 353 5.90 4.56 13.37
N LEU A 354 6.76 5.04 12.46
CA LEU A 354 6.66 4.72 11.04
C LEU A 354 6.77 3.22 10.80
N GLN A 355 7.69 2.54 11.49
CA GLN A 355 7.83 1.09 11.38
C GLN A 355 6.59 0.36 11.90
N GLN A 356 5.98 0.82 13.00
CA GLN A 356 4.73 0.27 13.53
C GLN A 356 3.55 0.48 12.55
N LEU A 357 3.44 1.66 11.93
CA LEU A 357 2.45 1.93 10.88
C LEU A 357 2.66 1.05 9.63
N ARG A 358 3.91 0.80 9.23
CA ARG A 358 4.20 -0.15 8.14
C ARG A 358 3.76 -1.56 8.48
N SER A 359 3.99 -2.00 9.72
CA SER A 359 3.51 -3.31 10.19
C SER A 359 1.98 -3.40 10.15
N LEU A 360 1.28 -2.33 10.53
CA LEU A 360 -0.18 -2.23 10.39
C LEU A 360 -0.61 -2.33 8.92
N ASP A 361 0.02 -1.58 8.01
CA ASP A 361 -0.32 -1.57 6.58
C ASP A 361 -0.17 -2.95 5.94
N LYS A 362 0.93 -3.67 6.27
CA LYS A 362 1.13 -5.05 5.83
C LYS A 362 0.02 -5.98 6.33
N GLY A 363 -0.41 -5.81 7.58
CA GLY A 363 -1.51 -6.58 8.17
C GLY A 363 -2.84 -6.33 7.45
N LEU A 364 -3.16 -5.05 7.20
CA LEU A 364 -4.38 -4.63 6.51
C LEU A 364 -4.38 -5.00 5.02
N GLU A 365 -3.23 -4.96 4.33
CA GLU A 365 -3.14 -5.39 2.93
C GLU A 365 -3.42 -6.89 2.80
N ARG A 366 -2.91 -7.72 3.72
CA ARG A 366 -3.26 -9.15 3.77
C ARG A 366 -4.77 -9.31 3.92
N GLU A 367 -5.40 -8.49 4.75
CA GLU A 367 -6.84 -8.49 4.91
C GLU A 367 -7.61 -8.10 3.65
N ARG A 368 -7.19 -7.04 2.96
CA ARG A 368 -7.80 -6.61 1.69
C ARG A 368 -7.73 -7.73 0.66
N ARG A 369 -6.57 -8.37 0.51
CA ARG A 369 -6.40 -9.51 -0.39
C ARG A 369 -7.30 -10.68 -0.02
N ARG A 370 -7.43 -10.99 1.29
CA ARG A 370 -8.37 -12.01 1.78
C ARG A 370 -9.81 -11.69 1.37
N ARG A 371 -10.29 -10.48 1.65
CA ARG A 371 -11.65 -10.06 1.29
C ARG A 371 -11.89 -10.17 -0.23
N GLN A 372 -10.93 -9.76 -1.05
CA GLN A 372 -11.01 -9.88 -2.51
C GLN A 372 -11.01 -11.34 -2.98
N GLN A 373 -10.20 -12.20 -2.37
CA GLN A 373 -10.13 -13.62 -2.71
C GLN A 373 -11.41 -14.35 -2.31
N ALA A 374 -11.92 -14.11 -1.10
CA ALA A 374 -13.18 -14.66 -0.63
C ALA A 374 -14.35 -14.25 -1.53
N GLN A 375 -14.38 -12.99 -2.00
CA GLN A 375 -15.38 -12.51 -2.94
C GLN A 375 -15.31 -13.26 -4.28
N LYS A 376 -14.12 -13.44 -4.86
CA LYS A 376 -13.92 -14.22 -6.11
C LYS A 376 -14.33 -15.68 -5.97
N LEU A 377 -14.03 -16.32 -4.84
CA LEU A 377 -14.39 -17.71 -4.57
C LEU A 377 -15.90 -17.90 -4.39
N SER A 378 -16.55 -16.92 -3.76
CA SER A 378 -18.01 -16.88 -3.65
C SER A 378 -18.67 -16.79 -5.03
N GLU A 379 -18.06 -16.07 -5.98
CA GLU A 379 -18.55 -15.95 -7.36
C GLU A 379 -18.33 -17.24 -8.18
N THR A 380 -17.31 -18.04 -7.86
CA THR A 380 -16.99 -19.31 -8.57
C THR A 380 -17.58 -20.56 -7.90
N GLY A 381 -18.29 -20.42 -6.78
CA GLY A 381 -18.89 -21.53 -6.04
C GLY A 381 -17.89 -22.47 -5.35
N GLN A 382 -16.61 -22.06 -5.25
CA GLN A 382 -15.56 -22.83 -4.59
C GLN A 382 -15.52 -22.52 -3.09
N LYS A 383 -15.61 -23.55 -2.24
CA LYS A 383 -15.42 -23.40 -0.78
C LYS A 383 -13.92 -23.45 -0.43
N THR A 384 -13.40 -22.45 0.26
CA THR A 384 -12.09 -22.53 0.92
C THR A 384 -12.20 -23.12 2.32
N ASP A 385 -11.14 -23.79 2.76
CA ASP A 385 -10.97 -24.21 4.15
C ASP A 385 -10.74 -22.97 5.03
N PRO A 386 -11.68 -22.61 5.93
CA PRO A 386 -11.56 -21.41 6.77
C PRO A 386 -10.31 -21.43 7.67
N LEU A 387 -9.79 -22.62 8.01
CA LEU A 387 -8.63 -22.76 8.88
C LEU A 387 -7.31 -22.59 8.13
N MET A 388 -7.24 -22.91 6.84
CA MET A 388 -6.02 -22.76 6.04
C MET A 388 -5.57 -21.29 6.00
N GLU A 389 -6.52 -20.37 5.91
CA GLU A 389 -6.26 -18.93 5.83
C GLU A 389 -5.84 -18.34 7.19
N LEU A 390 -6.49 -18.75 8.28
CA LEU A 390 -6.07 -18.39 9.64
C LEU A 390 -4.67 -18.90 9.95
N ARG A 391 -4.35 -20.12 9.50
CA ARG A 391 -3.00 -20.69 9.59
C ARG A 391 -2.00 -19.83 8.82
N GLN A 392 -2.27 -19.50 7.56
CA GLN A 392 -1.33 -18.65 6.80
C GLN A 392 -1.10 -17.30 7.48
N MET A 393 -2.13 -16.74 8.12
CA MET A 393 -1.97 -15.55 8.94
C MET A 393 -1.01 -15.84 10.09
N ILE A 394 -1.37 -16.73 11.02
CA ILE A 394 -0.62 -17.06 12.24
C ILE A 394 0.85 -17.48 11.97
N TRP A 395 1.10 -18.22 10.88
CA TRP A 395 2.39 -18.86 10.62
C TRP A 395 3.33 -18.04 9.71
N SER A 396 2.89 -16.91 9.14
CA SER A 396 3.73 -16.04 8.30
C SER A 396 4.50 -15.00 9.11
N ASP A 397 5.78 -14.75 8.79
CA ASP A 397 6.63 -13.70 9.37
C ASP A 397 6.72 -13.70 10.90
N ARG A 398 6.78 -14.90 11.50
CA ARG A 398 6.90 -15.03 12.96
C ARG A 398 8.23 -14.48 13.45
N LYS A 399 8.14 -13.61 14.45
CA LYS A 399 9.22 -13.14 15.30
C LYS A 399 9.37 -14.08 16.51
N PRO A 400 10.57 -14.17 17.09
CA PRO A 400 10.75 -14.80 18.39
C PRO A 400 9.83 -14.16 19.43
N ALA A 401 9.20 -14.97 20.26
CA ALA A 401 8.40 -14.46 21.37
C ALA A 401 9.33 -14.01 22.49
N GLU A 402 9.32 -12.72 22.80
CA GLU A 402 9.88 -12.18 24.05
C GLU A 402 9.16 -12.79 25.26
N PRO A 403 9.75 -12.75 26.47
CA PRO A 403 9.13 -13.30 27.66
C PRO A 403 7.71 -12.77 27.91
N PHE A 404 7.47 -11.50 27.58
CA PHE A 404 6.15 -10.88 27.56
C PHE A 404 6.07 -9.71 26.58
N ASN A 405 4.86 -9.33 26.17
CA ASN A 405 4.60 -8.13 25.38
C ASN A 405 3.27 -7.49 25.80
N LEU A 406 3.19 -6.15 25.74
CA LEU A 406 1.92 -5.42 25.75
C LEU A 406 1.23 -5.60 24.40
N VAL A 407 -0.01 -6.09 24.39
CA VAL A 407 -0.74 -6.41 23.14
C VAL A 407 -2.02 -5.58 22.96
N TRP A 408 -2.52 -5.00 24.05
CA TRP A 408 -3.66 -4.09 24.11
C TRP A 408 -3.46 -3.18 25.33
N PRO A 409 -4.10 -1.98 25.44
CA PRO A 409 -3.87 -1.10 26.59
C PRO A 409 -4.06 -1.83 27.92
N ASN A 410 -3.02 -1.80 28.76
CA ASN A 410 -2.92 -2.49 30.05
C ASN A 410 -3.08 -4.03 30.02
N LEU A 411 -2.99 -4.67 28.84
CA LEU A 411 -3.11 -6.13 28.69
C LEU A 411 -1.85 -6.72 28.07
N TYR A 412 -1.22 -7.60 28.82
CA TYR A 412 0.04 -8.25 28.49
C TYR A 412 -0.17 -9.74 28.23
N ILE A 413 0.61 -10.29 27.30
CA ILE A 413 0.75 -11.74 27.10
C ILE A 413 2.20 -12.14 27.37
N GLY A 414 2.41 -13.24 28.09
CA GLY A 414 3.76 -13.77 28.28
C GLY A 414 3.82 -15.23 28.66
N ASP A 415 5.04 -15.68 28.95
CA ASP A 415 5.35 -17.05 29.32
C ASP A 415 5.36 -17.27 30.85
N VAL A 416 5.65 -18.51 31.25
CA VAL A 416 5.68 -18.91 32.66
C VAL A 416 6.84 -18.31 33.45
N SER A 417 7.93 -17.89 32.78
CA SER A 417 9.09 -17.32 33.47
C SER A 417 8.71 -15.98 34.10
N VAL A 418 8.00 -15.13 33.35
CA VAL A 418 7.48 -13.84 33.82
C VAL A 418 6.41 -14.02 34.88
N ALA A 419 5.52 -15.00 34.71
CA ALA A 419 4.50 -15.33 35.72
C ALA A 419 5.10 -15.70 37.09
N ARG A 420 6.32 -16.25 37.11
CA ARG A 420 7.03 -16.63 38.33
C ARG A 420 7.92 -15.52 38.89
N ASP A 421 8.21 -14.51 38.09
CA ASP A 421 9.07 -13.39 38.45
C ASP A 421 8.26 -12.24 39.07
N LYS A 422 8.05 -12.33 40.39
CA LYS A 422 7.31 -11.33 41.19
C LYS A 422 7.91 -9.92 41.09
N PRO A 423 9.26 -9.72 41.15
CA PRO A 423 9.86 -8.42 40.86
C PRO A 423 9.45 -7.84 39.50
N THR A 424 9.48 -8.64 38.43
CA THR A 424 9.05 -8.18 37.10
C THR A 424 7.55 -7.86 37.04
N LEU A 425 6.70 -8.70 37.63
CA LEU A 425 5.26 -8.41 37.71
C LEU A 425 4.97 -7.10 38.47
N SER A 426 5.72 -6.86 39.56
CA SER A 426 5.60 -5.63 40.36
C SER A 426 6.10 -4.40 39.61
N SER A 427 7.22 -4.50 38.89
CA SER A 427 7.78 -3.38 38.12
C SER A 427 6.89 -2.98 36.94
N LEU A 428 6.20 -3.95 36.33
CA LEU A 428 5.17 -3.72 35.32
C LEU A 428 3.87 -3.14 35.92
N GLY A 429 3.68 -3.28 37.24
CA GLY A 429 2.46 -2.90 37.96
C GLY A 429 1.29 -3.82 37.65
N ILE A 430 1.54 -5.12 37.43
CA ILE A 430 0.50 -6.11 37.19
C ILE A 430 -0.38 -6.25 38.44
N THR A 431 -1.68 -6.19 38.22
CA THR A 431 -2.72 -6.27 39.28
C THR A 431 -3.61 -7.50 39.13
N HIS A 432 -3.64 -8.08 37.92
CA HIS A 432 -4.52 -9.18 37.57
C HIS A 432 -3.75 -10.20 36.74
N ILE A 433 -3.93 -11.49 37.02
CA ILE A 433 -3.30 -12.57 36.27
C ILE A 433 -4.34 -13.56 35.79
N VAL A 434 -4.27 -13.90 34.50
CA VAL A 434 -4.96 -15.05 33.91
C VAL A 434 -3.93 -16.12 33.56
N ASN A 435 -3.97 -17.22 34.29
CA ASN A 435 -3.14 -18.39 34.00
C ASN A 435 -3.93 -19.35 33.11
N ALA A 436 -3.68 -19.28 31.79
CA ALA A 436 -4.31 -20.12 30.77
C ALA A 436 -3.83 -21.59 30.79
N ALA A 437 -3.04 -21.98 31.78
CA ALA A 437 -2.47 -23.30 31.95
C ALA A 437 -2.45 -23.71 33.44
N ALA A 438 -3.45 -23.29 34.20
CA ALA A 438 -3.58 -23.58 35.61
C ALA A 438 -3.69 -25.08 35.87
N GLY A 439 -3.25 -25.49 37.06
CA GLY A 439 -3.40 -26.86 37.56
C GLY A 439 -2.11 -27.38 38.19
N ARG A 440 -2.27 -28.31 39.15
CA ARG A 440 -1.17 -28.92 39.92
C ARG A 440 -0.14 -29.64 39.03
N HIS A 441 -0.58 -30.22 37.92
CA HIS A 441 0.27 -30.92 36.95
C HIS A 441 0.66 -30.05 35.74
N ARG A 442 0.43 -28.73 35.82
CA ARG A 442 0.75 -27.75 34.77
C ARG A 442 1.51 -26.57 35.37
N ILE A 443 0.92 -25.37 35.41
CA ILE A 443 1.54 -24.18 36.00
C ILE A 443 0.84 -23.83 37.30
N HIS A 444 1.55 -24.06 38.40
CA HIS A 444 1.06 -23.81 39.76
C HIS A 444 1.52 -22.44 40.27
N THR A 445 0.81 -21.39 39.85
CA THR A 445 0.95 -20.01 40.34
C THR A 445 -0.41 -19.50 40.81
N GLY A 446 -1.06 -20.21 41.73
CA GLY A 446 -2.40 -19.84 42.24
C GLY A 446 -2.41 -18.56 43.09
N GLN A 447 -3.58 -18.18 43.62
CA GLN A 447 -3.72 -16.98 44.47
C GLN A 447 -2.72 -16.95 45.64
N GLU A 448 -2.45 -18.10 46.27
CA GLU A 448 -1.47 -18.22 47.36
C GLU A 448 -0.03 -17.90 46.91
N PHE A 449 0.34 -18.27 45.68
CA PHE A 449 1.68 -17.98 45.14
C PHE A 449 1.93 -16.48 45.08
N TYR A 450 0.90 -15.68 44.80
CA TYR A 450 0.98 -14.21 44.72
C TYR A 450 0.53 -13.50 46.01
N SER A 451 0.45 -14.18 47.15
CA SER A 451 -0.08 -13.61 48.41
C SER A 451 0.66 -12.38 48.95
N ASP A 452 1.92 -12.21 48.56
CA ASP A 452 2.78 -11.05 48.84
C ASP A 452 2.60 -9.90 47.84
N LEU A 453 1.80 -10.10 46.79
CA LEU A 453 1.43 -9.10 45.79
C LEU A 453 -0.09 -8.85 45.86
N ALA A 454 -0.51 -7.61 45.63
CA ALA A 454 -1.92 -7.27 45.48
C ALA A 454 -2.44 -7.70 44.09
N ILE A 455 -2.40 -9.00 43.79
CA ILE A 455 -2.79 -9.59 42.51
C ILE A 455 -4.09 -10.38 42.66
N ASN A 456 -5.05 -10.09 41.81
CA ASN A 456 -6.23 -10.92 41.60
C ASN A 456 -5.91 -12.02 40.58
N TYR A 457 -6.17 -13.28 40.93
CA TYR A 457 -5.85 -14.43 40.09
C TYR A 457 -7.08 -15.11 39.49
N PHE A 458 -7.00 -15.47 38.20
CA PHE A 458 -7.94 -16.33 37.52
C PHE A 458 -7.22 -17.49 36.82
N GLY A 459 -7.53 -18.72 37.22
CA GLY A 459 -6.93 -19.94 36.68
C GLY A 459 -7.83 -20.63 35.65
N VAL A 460 -7.27 -20.95 34.50
CA VAL A 460 -7.93 -21.74 33.45
C VAL A 460 -7.17 -23.07 33.29
N GLU A 461 -7.84 -24.17 33.61
CA GLU A 461 -7.26 -25.50 33.50
C GLU A 461 -7.32 -26.04 32.06
N ALA A 462 -6.66 -25.35 31.11
CA ALA A 462 -6.62 -25.77 29.71
C ALA A 462 -5.39 -26.62 29.33
N ALA A 463 -5.63 -27.77 28.69
CA ALA A 463 -4.59 -28.59 28.06
C ALA A 463 -4.13 -27.92 26.75
N ASP A 464 -2.88 -28.17 26.31
CA ASP A 464 -2.31 -27.53 25.11
C ASP A 464 -2.25 -28.51 23.93
N HIS A 465 -3.40 -29.03 23.51
CA HIS A 465 -3.50 -29.85 22.30
C HIS A 465 -4.79 -29.53 21.52
N PRO A 466 -4.82 -29.78 20.20
CA PRO A 466 -5.97 -29.44 19.35
C PRO A 466 -7.32 -30.08 19.74
N GLU A 467 -7.33 -31.17 20.50
CA GLU A 467 -8.57 -31.87 20.90
C GLU A 467 -9.21 -31.28 22.17
N PHE A 468 -8.50 -30.41 22.89
CA PHE A 468 -9.05 -29.81 24.11
C PHE A 468 -10.03 -28.69 23.77
N ASN A 469 -11.26 -28.78 24.26
CA ASN A 469 -12.25 -27.73 24.10
C ASN A 469 -12.01 -26.59 25.10
N ILE A 470 -11.31 -25.54 24.68
CA ILE A 470 -11.05 -24.35 25.51
C ILE A 470 -12.22 -23.35 25.52
N ALA A 471 -13.19 -23.49 24.63
CA ALA A 471 -14.28 -22.52 24.45
C ALA A 471 -15.07 -22.17 25.73
N PRO A 472 -15.35 -23.11 26.66
CA PRO A 472 -16.02 -22.80 27.92
C PRO A 472 -15.30 -21.76 28.78
N TYR A 473 -13.99 -21.59 28.60
CA TYR A 473 -13.18 -20.63 29.36
C TYR A 473 -13.11 -19.24 28.73
N PHE A 474 -13.56 -19.06 27.48
CA PHE A 474 -13.45 -17.78 26.78
C PHE A 474 -14.22 -16.65 27.47
N ARG A 475 -15.53 -16.83 27.67
CA ARG A 475 -16.36 -15.79 28.29
C ARG A 475 -15.93 -15.47 29.74
N PRO A 476 -15.72 -16.46 30.63
CA PRO A 476 -15.25 -16.17 32.00
C PRO A 476 -13.88 -15.45 32.04
N SER A 477 -12.93 -15.86 31.19
CA SER A 477 -11.62 -15.19 31.12
C SER A 477 -11.74 -13.78 30.57
N ALA A 478 -12.56 -13.59 29.54
CA ALA A 478 -12.81 -12.28 28.93
C ALA A 478 -13.50 -11.32 29.90
N GLU A 479 -14.48 -11.79 30.69
CA GLU A 479 -15.14 -11.03 31.75
C GLU A 479 -14.16 -10.58 32.84
N PHE A 480 -13.25 -11.46 33.25
CA PHE A 480 -12.20 -11.14 34.21
C PHE A 480 -11.25 -10.06 33.67
N ILE A 481 -10.82 -10.18 32.42
CA ILE A 481 -9.97 -9.20 31.74
C ILE A 481 -10.69 -7.85 31.60
N ASP A 482 -11.94 -7.82 31.13
CA ASP A 482 -12.72 -6.60 30.91
C ASP A 482 -12.93 -5.81 32.21
N ARG A 483 -13.31 -6.50 33.30
CA ARG A 483 -13.49 -5.87 34.61
C ARG A 483 -12.20 -5.23 35.12
N ALA A 484 -11.11 -5.98 35.07
CA ALA A 484 -9.81 -5.50 35.50
C ALA A 484 -9.39 -4.23 34.73
N LEU A 485 -9.57 -4.21 33.41
CA LEU A 485 -9.19 -3.07 32.58
C LEU A 485 -10.08 -1.84 32.81
N LYS A 486 -11.40 -2.03 33.06
CA LYS A 486 -12.32 -0.94 33.43
C LYS A 486 -11.99 -0.29 34.76
N GLU A 487 -11.42 -1.06 35.68
CA GLU A 487 -10.92 -0.59 36.98
C GLU A 487 -9.49 -0.04 36.90
N ASN A 488 -8.99 0.21 35.69
CA ASN A 488 -7.63 0.69 35.40
C ASN A 488 -6.51 -0.26 35.90
N GLY A 489 -6.84 -1.54 36.07
CA GLY A 489 -5.89 -2.60 36.36
C GLY A 489 -5.05 -2.98 35.15
N LYS A 490 -3.85 -3.52 35.40
CA LYS A 490 -3.01 -4.16 34.39
C LYS A 490 -3.10 -5.68 34.50
N VAL A 491 -3.38 -6.32 33.37
CA VAL A 491 -3.66 -7.75 33.27
C VAL A 491 -2.52 -8.47 32.56
N PHE A 492 -2.01 -9.54 33.14
CA PHE A 492 -1.04 -10.43 32.51
C PHE A 492 -1.67 -11.80 32.24
N VAL A 493 -1.80 -12.15 30.96
CA VAL A 493 -2.34 -13.44 30.51
C VAL A 493 -1.18 -14.33 30.08
N HIS A 494 -1.03 -15.50 30.70
CA HIS A 494 0.10 -16.37 30.39
C HIS A 494 -0.31 -17.83 30.22
N CYS A 495 0.56 -18.59 29.58
CA CYS A 495 0.55 -20.06 29.63
C CYS A 495 2.01 -20.53 29.77
N ALA A 496 2.38 -21.69 29.21
CA ALA A 496 3.77 -22.12 29.20
C ALA A 496 4.66 -21.16 28.40
N MET A 497 4.27 -20.83 27.17
CA MET A 497 5.04 -19.98 26.25
C MET A 497 4.34 -18.65 25.91
N GLY A 498 3.10 -18.45 26.38
CA GLY A 498 2.30 -17.29 25.99
C GLY A 498 1.94 -17.23 24.49
N VAL A 499 1.84 -18.39 23.82
CA VAL A 499 1.63 -18.48 22.36
C VAL A 499 0.26 -19.05 22.00
N SER A 500 -0.11 -20.20 22.58
CA SER A 500 -1.33 -20.93 22.22
C SER A 500 -2.53 -20.54 23.11
N ARG A 501 -2.67 -21.18 24.28
CA ARG A 501 -3.79 -20.95 25.23
C ARG A 501 -3.97 -19.48 25.64
N ALA A 502 -2.88 -18.81 26.01
CA ALA A 502 -2.91 -17.39 26.36
C ALA A 502 -3.34 -16.51 25.16
N GLY A 503 -2.85 -16.83 23.96
CA GLY A 503 -3.27 -16.18 22.73
C GLY A 503 -4.76 -16.34 22.48
N ALA A 504 -5.29 -17.56 22.59
CA ALA A 504 -6.72 -17.84 22.42
C ALA A 504 -7.59 -17.07 23.43
N VAL A 505 -7.18 -17.03 24.71
CA VAL A 505 -7.88 -16.27 25.75
C VAL A 505 -7.90 -14.77 25.42
N VAL A 506 -6.78 -14.18 25.04
CA VAL A 506 -6.75 -12.74 24.68
C VAL A 506 -7.55 -12.45 23.42
N LEU A 507 -7.46 -13.28 22.38
CA LEU A 507 -8.30 -13.13 21.19
C LEU A 507 -9.79 -13.16 21.55
N SER A 508 -10.20 -14.08 22.44
CA SER A 508 -11.60 -14.16 22.87
C SER A 508 -12.07 -12.90 23.59
N TYR A 509 -11.23 -12.28 24.42
CA TYR A 509 -11.54 -11.00 25.07
C TYR A 509 -11.74 -9.88 24.03
N LEU A 510 -10.82 -9.76 23.07
CA LEU A 510 -10.92 -8.74 22.02
C LEU A 510 -12.16 -8.93 21.14
N MET A 511 -12.57 -10.16 20.87
CA MET A 511 -13.78 -10.42 20.11
C MET A 511 -15.05 -10.12 20.92
N ILE A 512 -15.11 -10.53 22.19
CA ILE A 512 -16.32 -10.44 23.01
C ILE A 512 -16.58 -9.00 23.50
N TYR A 513 -15.55 -8.32 23.99
CA TYR A 513 -15.69 -7.00 24.65
C TYR A 513 -15.17 -5.84 23.82
N GLN A 514 -14.27 -6.10 22.87
CA GLN A 514 -13.77 -5.08 21.95
C GLN A 514 -14.41 -5.18 20.55
N GLU A 515 -15.36 -6.09 20.37
CA GLU A 515 -16.16 -6.28 19.15
C GLU A 515 -15.32 -6.41 17.89
N LEU A 516 -14.08 -6.89 18.03
CA LEU A 516 -13.22 -7.14 16.89
C LEU A 516 -13.63 -8.45 16.20
N SER A 517 -13.58 -8.48 14.87
CA SER A 517 -13.54 -9.76 14.18
C SER A 517 -12.29 -10.56 14.61
N LEU A 518 -12.32 -11.88 14.45
CA LEU A 518 -11.15 -12.72 14.74
C LEU A 518 -9.90 -12.25 13.99
N VAL A 519 -10.09 -11.79 12.75
CA VAL A 519 -9.01 -11.27 11.91
C VAL A 519 -8.41 -9.99 12.48
N GLU A 520 -9.24 -9.02 12.86
CA GLU A 520 -8.78 -7.77 13.48
C GLU A 520 -8.10 -8.05 14.83
N ALA A 521 -8.64 -8.97 15.64
CA ALA A 521 -8.05 -9.38 16.91
C ALA A 521 -6.65 -10.00 16.71
N ILE A 522 -6.50 -10.91 15.73
CA ILE A 522 -5.19 -11.48 15.37
C ILE A 522 -4.24 -10.39 14.88
N THR A 523 -4.70 -9.50 13.99
CA THR A 523 -3.87 -8.41 13.47
C THR A 523 -3.42 -7.48 14.58
N ALA A 524 -4.30 -7.08 15.50
CA ALA A 524 -3.99 -6.21 16.63
C ALA A 524 -2.94 -6.84 17.56
N VAL A 525 -3.12 -8.10 17.96
CA VAL A 525 -2.17 -8.80 18.85
C VAL A 525 -0.81 -8.98 18.16
N ARG A 526 -0.81 -9.39 16.88
CA ARG A 526 0.41 -9.68 16.13
C ARG A 526 1.22 -8.47 15.70
N LEU A 527 0.73 -7.25 15.90
CA LEU A 527 1.58 -6.06 15.84
C LEU A 527 2.72 -6.14 16.87
N ASN A 528 2.47 -6.78 18.02
CA ASN A 528 3.38 -6.78 19.16
C ASN A 528 3.82 -8.17 19.60
N ARG A 529 3.01 -9.21 19.38
CA ARG A 529 3.35 -10.59 19.76
C ARG A 529 2.77 -11.61 18.81
N ASP A 530 3.60 -12.51 18.33
CA ASP A 530 3.12 -13.68 17.60
C ASP A 530 2.46 -14.69 18.52
N ILE A 531 1.23 -15.05 18.16
CA ILE A 531 0.43 -16.08 18.81
C ILE A 531 0.14 -17.19 17.81
N ALA A 532 -0.01 -18.41 18.30
CA ALA A 532 -0.40 -19.57 17.51
C ALA A 532 -1.27 -20.50 18.36
N PRO A 533 -2.55 -20.14 18.58
CA PRO A 533 -3.53 -21.06 19.15
C PRO A 533 -3.53 -22.39 18.39
N ASN A 534 -3.70 -23.50 19.12
CA ASN A 534 -3.91 -24.80 18.49
C ASN A 534 -5.14 -24.76 17.59
N SER A 535 -5.16 -25.61 16.55
CA SER A 535 -6.22 -25.55 15.53
C SER A 535 -7.63 -25.86 16.01
N GLY A 536 -7.79 -26.45 17.20
CA GLY A 536 -9.11 -26.68 17.81
C GLY A 536 -9.50 -25.66 18.86
N PHE A 537 -8.68 -24.61 19.08
CA PHE A 537 -8.99 -23.51 20.00
C PHE A 537 -9.72 -22.37 19.30
#